data_AF-A0AAD1IZ68-F1
#
_entry.id   AF-A0AAD1IZ68-F1
#
_cell.length_a   1.000
_cell.length_b   1.000
_cell.length_c   1.000
_cell.angle_alpha   90.00
_cell.angle_beta   90.00
_cell.angle_gamma   90.00
#
_symmetry.space_group_name_H-M   'P 1'
#
loop_
_entity.id
_entity.type
_entity.pdbx_description
1 polymer ?
#
loop_
_entity_poly.entity_id
_entity_poly.type
_entity_poly.pdbx_seq_one_letter_code
_entity_poly.pdbx_strand_id
1 'polypeptide(L)'
;MKFSGNAARRGIAGVFAGCVFGGVAAATIAAPTASAAVDCSASGVANTVSTVTGSARQYLAEHPGANQVVTAAMSQPRPQAEADIRGYFTANPQEYYELRGILAPIGDTQRQCNVTVLSPQLASAYDQFMAG
;
A
#
# COMPACT_ATOMS: atom_id res chain seq x y z
N MET A 1 20.86 -36.93 -39.12
CA MET A 1 19.50 -37.39 -39.45
C MET A 1 18.52 -36.45 -38.76
N LYS A 2 17.55 -35.92 -39.52
CA LYS A 2 16.50 -34.97 -39.10
C LYS A 2 15.51 -35.65 -38.15
N PHE A 3 14.86 -34.89 -37.27
CA PHE A 3 13.40 -34.79 -37.01
C PHE A 3 13.23 -33.67 -35.95
N SER A 4 12.91 -32.43 -36.29
CA SER A 4 11.59 -31.88 -36.69
C SER A 4 10.53 -32.10 -35.60
N GLY A 5 10.14 -31.02 -34.91
CA GLY A 5 8.80 -30.43 -35.03
C GLY A 5 8.03 -30.69 -33.72
N ASN A 6 7.04 -29.92 -33.27
CA ASN A 6 6.24 -28.90 -33.91
C ASN A 6 5.47 -28.15 -32.80
N ALA A 7 5.07 -26.91 -33.09
CA ALA A 7 3.76 -26.29 -32.85
C ALA A 7 2.82 -26.86 -31.76
N ALA A 8 1.96 -26.12 -31.08
CA ALA A 8 1.55 -24.73 -31.05
C ALA A 8 0.28 -24.68 -30.18
N ARG A 9 -0.12 -23.47 -29.81
CA ARG A 9 -1.53 -22.99 -29.72
C ARG A 9 -2.46 -23.61 -28.67
N ARG A 10 -2.87 -22.70 -27.77
CA ARG A 10 -4.25 -22.18 -27.64
C ARG A 10 -5.37 -23.22 -27.74
N GLY A 11 -5.98 -23.51 -26.59
CA GLY A 11 -7.33 -24.05 -26.50
C GLY A 11 -8.03 -23.48 -25.27
N ILE A 12 -8.94 -22.54 -25.49
CA ILE A 12 -9.98 -22.15 -24.52
C ILE A 12 -11.03 -23.27 -24.56
N ALA A 13 -11.39 -23.82 -23.39
CA ALA A 13 -12.63 -24.56 -23.20
C ALA A 13 -13.01 -24.52 -21.71
N GLY A 14 -14.13 -23.86 -21.38
CA GLY A 14 -14.90 -24.16 -20.17
C GLY A 14 -15.65 -25.48 -20.32
N VAL A 15 -16.48 -25.99 -19.43
CA VAL A 15 -17.00 -25.64 -18.09
C VAL A 15 -17.47 -27.00 -17.50
N PHE A 16 -17.66 -27.05 -16.17
CA PHE A 16 -18.49 -28.00 -15.39
C PHE A 16 -17.94 -29.40 -15.07
N ALA A 17 -17.73 -29.65 -13.77
CA ALA A 17 -18.43 -30.72 -13.03
C ALA A 17 -18.12 -30.58 -11.52
N GLY A 18 -19.17 -30.57 -10.70
CA GLY A 18 -19.06 -30.44 -9.25
C GLY A 18 -18.71 -31.74 -8.53
N CYS A 19 -18.36 -31.55 -7.25
CA CYS A 19 -18.34 -32.48 -6.11
C CYS A 19 -17.35 -33.67 -6.17
N VAL A 20 -16.40 -33.70 -5.21
CA VAL A 20 -16.25 -34.74 -4.16
C VAL A 20 -14.93 -34.51 -3.38
N PHE A 21 -15.01 -34.65 -2.06
CA PHE A 21 -13.90 -34.61 -1.10
C PHE A 21 -12.72 -35.55 -1.47
N GLY A 22 -11.49 -35.07 -1.32
CA GLY A 22 -10.26 -35.89 -1.38
C GLY A 22 -9.01 -35.02 -1.52
N GLY A 23 -8.01 -35.21 -0.64
CA GLY A 23 -6.86 -34.33 -0.51
C GLY A 23 -5.81 -34.38 -1.63
N VAL A 24 -4.71 -33.66 -1.34
CA VAL A 24 -3.43 -33.51 -2.06
C VAL A 24 -3.26 -32.19 -2.83
N ALA A 25 -2.46 -31.32 -2.19
CA ALA A 25 -1.52 -30.33 -2.72
C ALA A 25 -1.81 -29.68 -4.09
N ALA A 26 -2.32 -28.45 -4.03
CA ALA A 26 -2.07 -27.45 -5.06
C ALA A 26 -1.53 -26.20 -4.38
N ALA A 27 -0.29 -25.83 -4.72
CA ALA A 27 0.33 -24.58 -4.33
C ALA A 27 -0.45 -23.42 -4.96
N THR A 28 -1.47 -22.94 -4.26
CA THR A 28 -2.05 -21.64 -4.54
C THR A 28 -1.13 -20.61 -3.90
N ILE A 29 -0.26 -19.98 -4.69
CA ILE A 29 0.11 -18.60 -4.41
C ILE A 29 -1.19 -17.81 -4.65
N ALA A 30 -2.05 -17.83 -3.62
CA ALA A 30 -3.18 -16.94 -3.53
C ALA A 30 -2.56 -15.56 -3.34
N ALA A 31 -2.45 -14.82 -4.44
CA ALA A 31 -2.49 -13.36 -4.33
C ALA A 31 -3.72 -13.04 -3.46
N PRO A 32 -3.61 -12.18 -2.44
CA PRO A 32 -4.75 -11.87 -1.61
C PRO A 32 -5.75 -11.04 -2.42
N THR A 33 -6.65 -11.71 -3.15
CA THR A 33 -7.91 -11.15 -3.64
C THR A 33 -9.02 -11.62 -2.70
N ALA A 34 -8.85 -11.29 -1.43
CA ALA A 34 -9.92 -11.31 -0.45
C ALA A 34 -9.87 -9.92 0.17
N SER A 35 -11.00 -9.22 0.17
CA SER A 35 -11.33 -8.34 1.28
C SER A 35 -11.32 -9.19 2.55
N ALA A 36 -10.12 -9.53 3.03
CA ALA A 36 -9.93 -10.04 4.37
C ALA A 36 -10.52 -8.95 5.26
N ALA A 37 -11.49 -9.33 6.10
CA ALA A 37 -11.96 -8.44 7.15
C ALA A 37 -10.71 -7.82 7.80
N VAL A 38 -10.70 -6.49 7.93
CA VAL A 38 -9.54 -5.83 8.52
C VAL A 38 -9.27 -6.46 9.89
N ASP A 39 -8.06 -6.98 10.04
CA ASP A 39 -7.66 -7.62 11.28
C ASP A 39 -7.41 -6.55 12.34
N CYS A 40 -8.43 -6.33 13.17
CA CYS A 40 -8.37 -5.37 14.27
C CYS A 40 -7.62 -5.89 15.51
N SER A 41 -6.97 -7.05 15.40
CA SER A 41 -6.00 -7.48 16.41
C SER A 41 -4.82 -6.49 16.47
N ALA A 42 -4.16 -6.40 17.63
CA ALA A 42 -2.97 -5.57 17.76
C ALA A 42 -1.89 -5.90 16.70
N SER A 43 -1.75 -7.18 16.36
CA SER A 43 -0.83 -7.64 15.33
C SER A 43 -1.25 -7.22 13.92
N GLY A 44 -2.54 -7.30 13.58
CA GLY A 44 -3.05 -6.86 12.28
C GLY A 44 -2.90 -5.37 12.05
N VAL A 45 -3.23 -4.58 13.07
CA VAL A 45 -3.04 -3.12 13.06
C VAL A 45 -1.55 -2.77 12.92
N ALA A 46 -0.67 -3.39 13.71
CA ALA A 46 0.77 -3.17 13.62
C ALA A 46 1.35 -3.59 12.24
N ASN A 47 0.87 -4.70 11.68
CA ASN A 47 1.26 -5.14 10.34
C ASN A 47 0.86 -4.14 9.26
N THR A 48 -0.33 -3.55 9.38
CA THR A 48 -0.79 -2.50 8.45
C THR A 48 0.14 -1.29 8.51
N VAL A 49 0.40 -0.77 9.72
CA VAL A 49 1.29 0.38 9.90
C VAL A 49 2.70 0.08 9.39
N SER A 50 3.25 -1.11 9.70
CA SER A 50 4.58 -1.53 9.25
C SER A 50 4.67 -1.61 7.72
N THR A 51 3.66 -2.20 7.07
CA THR A 51 3.58 -2.33 5.61
C THR A 51 3.50 -0.96 4.95
N VAL A 52 2.58 -0.10 5.40
CA VAL A 52 2.43 1.27 4.87
C VAL A 52 3.71 2.07 5.06
N THR A 53 4.33 1.98 6.25
CA THR A 53 5.60 2.67 6.53
C THR A 53 6.71 2.17 5.61
N GLY A 54 6.78 0.86 5.35
CA GLY A 54 7.72 0.26 4.40
C GLY A 54 7.51 0.79 2.99
N SER A 55 6.27 0.79 2.49
CA SER A 55 5.92 1.32 1.17
C SER A 55 6.21 2.81 1.05
N ALA A 56 5.94 3.62 2.08
CA ALA A 56 6.24 5.04 2.08
C ALA A 56 7.75 5.30 2.01
N ARG A 57 8.56 4.52 2.74
CA ARG A 57 10.03 4.61 2.68
C ARG A 57 10.56 4.26 1.29
N GLN A 58 10.05 3.19 0.69
CA GLN A 58 10.44 2.80 -0.66
C GLN A 58 10.06 3.90 -1.67
N TYR A 59 8.85 4.42 -1.58
CA TYR A 59 8.38 5.52 -2.42
C TYR A 59 9.29 6.75 -2.30
N LEU A 60 9.64 7.18 -1.07
CA LEU A 60 10.56 8.29 -0.88
C LEU A 60 11.96 7.98 -1.45
N ALA A 61 12.47 6.76 -1.32
CA ALA A 61 13.75 6.39 -1.91
C ALA A 61 13.76 6.49 -3.45
N GLU A 62 12.62 6.22 -4.09
CA GLU A 62 12.42 6.33 -5.54
C GLU A 62 12.12 7.78 -5.99
N HIS A 63 11.72 8.66 -5.06
CA HIS A 63 11.33 10.06 -5.31
C HIS A 63 12.24 11.04 -4.55
N PRO A 64 13.43 11.41 -5.11
CA PRO A 64 14.43 12.19 -4.40
C PRO A 64 13.93 13.60 -4.01
N GLY A 65 13.04 14.21 -4.79
CA GLY A 65 12.43 15.51 -4.47
C GLY A 65 11.55 15.43 -3.22
N ALA A 66 10.63 14.47 -3.17
CA ALA A 66 9.76 14.24 -2.02
C ALA A 66 10.59 13.89 -0.78
N ASN A 67 11.59 13.00 -0.94
CA ASN A 67 12.47 12.62 0.15
C ASN A 67 13.25 13.80 0.73
N GLN A 68 13.75 14.70 -0.12
CA GLN A 68 14.45 15.89 0.33
C GLN A 68 13.55 16.79 1.16
N VAL A 69 12.33 17.07 0.70
CA VAL A 69 11.38 17.93 1.42
C VAL A 69 10.94 17.30 2.74
N VAL A 70 10.61 16.01 2.74
CA VAL A 70 10.24 15.28 3.96
C VAL A 70 11.42 15.21 4.94
N THR A 71 12.64 15.03 4.47
CA THR A 71 13.85 15.00 5.33
C THR A 71 14.12 16.38 5.93
N ALA A 72 14.02 17.45 5.15
CA ALA A 72 14.20 18.81 5.65
C ALA A 72 13.15 19.15 6.73
N ALA A 73 11.90 18.78 6.49
CA ALA A 73 10.77 18.96 7.39
C ALA A 73 10.98 18.37 8.79
N MET A 74 11.77 17.28 8.93
CA MET A 74 12.05 16.68 10.24
C MET A 74 12.78 17.61 11.21
N SER A 75 13.54 18.57 10.68
CA SER A 75 14.32 19.53 11.47
C SER A 75 13.66 20.91 11.61
N GLN A 76 12.55 21.13 10.91
CA GLN A 76 11.88 22.42 10.84
C GLN A 76 10.79 22.57 11.91
N PRO A 77 10.44 23.82 12.28
CA PRO A 77 9.22 24.08 13.01
C PRO A 77 8.00 23.57 12.25
N ARG A 78 7.02 23.00 12.97
CA ARG A 78 5.84 22.35 12.38
C ARG A 78 5.13 23.19 11.30
N PRO A 79 4.86 24.50 11.50
CA PRO A 79 4.19 25.31 10.48
C PRO A 79 5.00 25.46 9.19
N GLN A 80 6.33 25.50 9.28
CA GLN A 80 7.21 25.62 8.13
C GLN A 80 7.33 24.29 7.37
N ALA A 81 7.50 23.18 8.10
CA ALA A 81 7.47 21.83 7.55
C ALA A 81 6.17 21.57 6.77
N GLU A 82 5.02 21.93 7.35
CA GLU A 82 3.72 21.80 6.71
C GLU A 82 3.61 22.62 5.41
N ALA A 83 4.09 23.87 5.42
CA ALA A 83 4.08 24.75 4.26
C ALA A 83 4.97 24.22 3.12
N ASP A 84 6.17 23.75 3.46
CA ASP A 84 7.14 23.24 2.49
C ASP A 84 6.65 21.92 1.85
N ILE A 85 6.14 21.00 2.67
CA ILE A 85 5.52 19.75 2.20
C ILE A 85 4.33 20.06 1.28
N ARG A 86 3.41 20.93 1.71
CA ARG A 86 2.24 21.30 0.89
C ARG A 86 2.67 21.96 -0.41
N GLY A 87 3.63 22.87 -0.37
CA GLY A 87 4.16 23.55 -1.55
C GLY A 87 4.72 22.56 -2.57
N TYR A 88 5.53 21.60 -2.11
CA TYR A 88 6.07 20.55 -2.97
C TYR A 88 4.98 19.68 -3.61
N PHE A 89 4.05 19.16 -2.81
CA PHE A 89 3.00 18.26 -3.31
C PHE A 89 1.92 18.99 -4.13
N THR A 90 1.75 20.30 -3.96
CA THR A 90 0.92 21.12 -4.86
C THR A 90 1.58 21.27 -6.23
N ALA A 91 2.90 21.42 -6.27
CA ALA A 91 3.66 21.46 -7.53
C ALA A 91 3.79 20.06 -8.19
N ASN A 92 3.71 18.99 -7.40
CA ASN A 92 3.82 17.60 -7.82
C ASN A 92 2.55 16.79 -7.47
N PRO A 93 1.41 17.08 -8.13
CA PRO A 93 0.13 16.49 -7.76
C PRO A 93 0.08 14.97 -7.98
N GLN A 94 0.83 14.44 -8.94
CA GLN A 94 0.92 12.99 -9.13
C GLN A 94 1.56 12.31 -7.92
N GLU A 95 2.69 12.83 -7.46
CA GLU A 95 3.38 12.31 -6.28
C GLU A 95 2.53 12.41 -5.01
N TYR A 96 1.72 13.47 -4.92
CA TYR A 96 0.75 13.63 -3.83
C TYR A 96 -0.24 12.47 -3.80
N TYR A 97 -0.87 12.16 -4.93
CA TYR A 97 -1.87 11.09 -5.01
C TYR A 97 -1.27 9.72 -4.76
N GLU A 98 -0.05 9.47 -5.23
CA GLU A 98 0.66 8.22 -5.00
C GLU A 98 0.99 8.03 -3.51
N LEU A 99 1.62 9.02 -2.88
CA LEU A 99 1.94 8.96 -1.45
C LEU A 99 0.66 8.89 -0.59
N ARG A 100 -0.39 9.63 -0.95
CA ARG A 100 -1.70 9.55 -0.29
C ARG A 100 -2.31 8.15 -0.39
N GLY A 101 -2.20 7.51 -1.55
CA GLY A 101 -2.65 6.14 -1.75
C GLY A 101 -1.89 5.14 -0.88
N ILE A 102 -0.57 5.33 -0.72
CA ILE A 102 0.26 4.53 0.17
C ILE A 102 -0.17 4.69 1.63
N LEU A 103 -0.46 5.92 2.06
CA LEU A 103 -0.79 6.25 3.46
C LEU A 103 -2.24 5.92 3.85
N ALA A 104 -3.17 5.88 2.89
CA ALA A 104 -4.60 5.64 3.11
C ALA A 104 -4.96 4.46 4.04
N PRO A 105 -4.29 3.29 3.98
CA PRO A 105 -4.65 2.15 4.82
C PRO A 105 -4.52 2.43 6.32
N ILE A 106 -3.66 3.37 6.74
CA ILE A 106 -3.56 3.77 8.15
C ILE A 106 -4.90 4.36 8.62
N GLY A 107 -5.41 5.36 7.91
CA GLY A 107 -6.68 6.01 8.26
C GLY A 107 -7.87 5.07 8.10
N ASP A 108 -7.87 4.18 7.11
CA ASP A 108 -8.91 3.16 6.95
C ASP A 108 -8.92 2.17 8.12
N THR A 109 -7.77 1.65 8.53
CA THR A 109 -7.67 0.76 9.70
C THR A 109 -8.06 1.46 10.99
N GLN A 110 -7.65 2.71 11.19
CA GLN A 110 -8.07 3.49 12.37
C GLN A 110 -9.60 3.63 12.45
N ARG A 111 -10.26 3.96 11.33
CA ARG A 111 -11.72 4.08 11.25
C ARG A 111 -12.43 2.74 11.43
N GLN A 112 -11.96 1.69 10.77
CA GLN A 112 -12.60 0.38 10.80
C GLN A 112 -12.44 -0.34 12.14
N CYS A 113 -11.30 -0.17 12.80
CA CYS A 113 -11.02 -0.79 14.09
C CYS A 113 -11.32 0.12 15.30
N ASN A 114 -11.69 1.37 15.07
CA ASN A 114 -11.89 2.38 16.11
C ASN A 114 -10.67 2.52 17.05
N VAL A 115 -9.48 2.66 16.44
CA VAL A 115 -8.19 2.76 17.14
C VAL A 115 -7.42 4.00 16.73
N THR A 116 -6.54 4.46 17.61
CA THR A 116 -5.56 5.52 17.32
C THR A 116 -4.16 4.92 17.32
N VAL A 117 -3.55 4.83 16.13
CA VAL A 117 -2.23 4.20 15.94
C VAL A 117 -1.11 5.22 15.78
N LEU A 118 -1.47 6.47 15.45
CA LEU A 118 -0.55 7.58 15.30
C LEU A 118 -0.46 8.37 16.60
N SER A 119 0.73 8.88 16.92
CA SER A 119 0.87 9.87 17.99
C SER A 119 0.07 11.13 17.63
N PRO A 120 -0.38 11.95 18.61
CA PRO A 120 -1.21 13.12 18.32
C PRO A 120 -0.59 14.09 17.30
N GLN A 121 0.73 14.27 17.36
CA GLN A 121 1.47 15.12 16.43
C GLN A 121 1.53 14.53 15.02
N LEU A 122 1.67 13.21 14.89
CA LEU A 122 1.69 12.54 13.59
C LEU A 122 0.28 12.44 13.00
N ALA A 123 -0.74 12.23 13.83
CA ALA A 123 -2.14 12.24 13.42
C ALA A 123 -2.50 13.58 12.76
N SER A 124 -2.17 14.72 13.39
CA SER A 124 -2.45 16.03 12.79
C SER A 124 -1.73 16.25 11.46
N ALA A 125 -0.47 15.80 11.34
CA ALA A 125 0.28 15.92 10.10
C ALA A 125 -0.29 15.02 8.99
N TYR A 126 -0.67 13.79 9.35
CA TYR A 126 -1.34 12.85 8.47
C TYR A 126 -2.67 13.42 7.98
N ASP A 127 -3.55 13.87 8.87
CA ASP A 127 -4.86 14.43 8.51
C ASP A 127 -4.72 15.63 7.58
N GLN A 128 -3.77 16.51 7.87
CA GLN A 128 -3.49 17.67 7.02
C GLN A 128 -3.00 17.28 5.63
N PHE A 129 -2.13 16.29 5.51
CA PHE A 129 -1.68 15.77 4.22
C PHE A 129 -2.83 15.10 3.46
N MET A 130 -3.64 14.28 4.14
CA MET A 130 -4.78 13.58 3.53
C MET A 130 -5.91 14.53 3.09
N ALA A 131 -6.03 15.70 3.72
CA ALA A 131 -7.03 16.72 3.38
C ALA A 131 -6.74 17.46 2.07
N GLY A 132 -5.46 17.59 1.68
CA GLY A 132 -5.02 18.40 0.53
C GLY A 132 -4.98 19.89 0.85
#